data_AF-A0A2W7RUV4-F1
#
_entry.id   AF-A0A2W7RUV4-F1
#
_cell.length_a   1.000
_cell.length_b   1.000
_cell.length_c   1.000
_cell.angle_alpha   90.00
_cell.angle_beta   90.00
_cell.angle_gamma   90.00
#
_symmetry.space_group_name_H-M   'P 1'
#
loop_
_entity.id
_entity.type
_entity.pdbx_description
1 polymer ?
#
loop_
_entity_poly.entity_id
_entity_poly.type
_entity_poly.pdbx_seq_one_letter_code
_entity_poly.pdbx_strand_id
1 'polypeptide(L)'
;MIQEKTHIGALHQQHVDWKEELLFTRDELNFFEKRLEEIAGKNTDADTSTKVEHFQNQFIIQREQIDDLLHHIEKHEEEIAHFAEDHPVAVDHHLFQNHNDMIEKMKAFHELYQQLKAEFLHFAASAL
;
A
#
# COMPACT_ATOMS: atom_id res chain seq x y z
N MET A 1 -23.98 -11.55 11.03
CA MET A 1 -22.92 -11.51 10.01
C MET A 1 -22.33 -12.89 9.93
N ILE A 2 -22.40 -13.54 8.78
CA ILE A 2 -21.80 -14.87 8.56
C ILE A 2 -20.32 -14.58 8.28
N GLN A 3 -19.43 -14.89 9.23
CA GLN A 3 -17.99 -14.78 9.02
C GLN A 3 -17.56 -15.91 8.08
N GLU A 4 -17.03 -15.54 6.91
CA GLU A 4 -16.43 -16.48 5.97
C GLU A 4 -15.17 -17.08 6.62
N LYS A 5 -15.07 -18.41 6.61
CA LYS A 5 -13.90 -19.11 7.13
C LYS A 5 -12.78 -19.01 6.09
N THR A 6 -11.79 -18.15 6.32
CA THR A 6 -10.61 -18.06 5.45
C THR A 6 -9.57 -19.07 5.90
N HIS A 7 -9.27 -20.06 5.06
CA HIS A 7 -8.21 -21.05 5.31
C HIS A 7 -6.82 -20.38 5.32
N ILE A 8 -5.86 -20.90 6.09
CA ILE A 8 -4.50 -20.34 6.17
C ILE A 8 -3.85 -20.17 4.79
N GLY A 9 -4.06 -21.10 3.86
CA GLY A 9 -3.56 -20.97 2.49
C GLY A 9 -4.14 -19.76 1.74
N ALA A 10 -5.40 -19.41 1.98
CA ALA A 10 -6.03 -18.23 1.40
C ALA A 10 -5.50 -16.93 2.04
N LEU A 11 -5.25 -16.92 3.37
CA LEU A 11 -4.62 -15.79 4.05
C LEU A 11 -3.21 -15.54 3.51
N HIS A 12 -2.41 -16.60 3.35
CA HIS A 12 -1.07 -16.49 2.79
C HIS A 12 -1.09 -15.95 1.35
N GLN A 13 -1.97 -16.48 0.50
CA GLN A 13 -2.10 -15.98 -0.87
C GLN A 13 -2.47 -14.50 -0.89
N GLN A 14 -3.41 -14.08 -0.05
CA GLN A 14 -3.80 -12.68 0.06
C GLN A 14 -2.65 -11.77 0.51
N HIS A 15 -1.82 -12.22 1.45
CA HIS A 15 -0.62 -11.48 1.85
C HIS A 15 0.42 -11.37 0.74
N VAL A 16 0.60 -12.44 -0.05
CA VAL A 16 1.46 -12.41 -1.24
C VAL A 16 0.95 -11.38 -2.23
N ASP A 17 -0.34 -11.40 -2.54
CA ASP A 17 -0.97 -10.46 -3.47
C ASP A 17 -0.81 -9.00 -2.99
N TRP A 18 -1.04 -8.74 -1.69
CA TRP A 18 -0.85 -7.42 -1.10
C TRP A 18 0.61 -6.95 -1.13
N LYS A 19 1.57 -7.85 -0.86
CA LYS A 19 2.99 -7.51 -0.95
C LYS A 19 3.38 -7.11 -2.37
N GLU A 20 2.96 -7.89 -3.36
CA GLU A 20 3.24 -7.58 -4.77
C GLU A 20 2.63 -6.23 -5.18
N GLU A 21 1.40 -5.96 -4.77
CA GLU A 21 0.73 -4.69 -5.04
C GLU A 21 1.42 -3.49 -4.38
N LEU A 22 1.83 -3.60 -3.12
CA LEU A 22 2.53 -2.55 -2.39
C LEU A 22 3.90 -2.25 -3.00
N LEU A 23 4.63 -3.29 -3.42
CA LEU A 23 5.92 -3.14 -4.11
C LEU A 23 5.74 -2.47 -5.48
N PHE A 24 4.73 -2.89 -6.25
CA PHE A 24 4.39 -2.24 -7.52
C PHE A 24 4.05 -0.76 -7.31
N THR A 25 3.26 -0.46 -6.29
CA THR A 25 2.86 0.92 -5.95
C THR A 25 4.07 1.78 -5.58
N ARG A 26 5.04 1.21 -4.85
CA ARG A 26 6.31 1.88 -4.52
C ARG A 26 7.13 2.20 -5.78
N ASP A 27 7.18 1.28 -6.73
CA ASP A 27 7.86 1.49 -8.01
C ASP A 27 7.14 2.54 -8.88
N GLU A 28 5.81 2.56 -8.85
CA GLU A 28 5.01 3.60 -9.52
C GLU A 28 5.27 4.99 -8.90
N LEU A 29 5.37 5.09 -7.57
CA LEU A 29 5.76 6.34 -6.90
C LEU A 29 7.17 6.80 -7.31
N ASN A 30 8.13 5.88 -7.52
CA ASN A 30 9.47 6.24 -8.03
C ASN A 30 9.40 6.81 -9.46
N PHE A 31 8.49 6.31 -10.28
CA PHE A 31 8.25 6.86 -11.61
C PHE A 31 7.61 8.24 -11.54
N PHE A 32 6.61 8.43 -10.67
CA PHE A 32 5.95 9.73 -10.47
C PHE A 32 6.89 10.79 -9.93
N GLU A 33 7.79 10.44 -9.01
CA GLU A 33 8.80 11.37 -8.48
C GLU A 33 9.73 11.88 -9.58
N LYS A 34 10.27 10.99 -10.43
CA LYS A 34 11.09 11.41 -11.59
C LYS A 34 10.33 12.34 -12.52
N ARG A 35 9.05 12.03 -12.77
CA ARG A 35 8.20 12.88 -13.60
C ARG A 35 7.94 14.24 -12.97
N LEU A 36 7.79 14.28 -11.64
CA LEU A 36 7.61 15.51 -10.88
C LEU A 36 8.87 16.38 -10.91
N GLU A 37 10.06 15.77 -10.81
CA GLU A 37 11.35 16.46 -10.97
C GLU A 37 11.50 17.11 -12.36
N GLU A 38 11.10 16.42 -13.42
CA GLU A 38 11.11 16.99 -14.78
C GLU A 38 10.19 18.21 -14.90
N ILE A 39 9.01 18.16 -14.28
CA ILE A 39 8.05 19.27 -14.28
C ILE A 39 8.60 20.46 -13.51
N ALA A 40 9.17 20.21 -12.32
CA ALA A 40 9.79 21.22 -11.48
C ALA A 40 10.99 21.89 -12.18
N GLY A 41 11.78 21.14 -12.95
CA GLY A 41 12.90 21.68 -13.71
C GLY A 41 12.50 22.58 -14.89
N LYS A 42 11.26 22.46 -15.39
CA LYS A 42 10.77 23.22 -16.56
C LYS A 42 9.91 24.43 -16.18
N ASN A 43 9.38 24.46 -14.96
CA ASN A 43 8.43 25.47 -14.51
C ASN A 43 8.93 26.18 -13.27
N THR A 44 8.99 27.51 -13.31
CA THR A 44 9.48 28.34 -12.19
C THR A 44 8.40 29.23 -11.60
N ASP A 45 7.13 29.05 -12.00
CA ASP A 45 6.04 29.82 -11.42
C ASP A 45 5.70 29.30 -10.01
N ALA A 46 5.21 30.21 -9.17
CA ALA A 46 4.95 29.91 -7.77
C ALA A 46 3.85 28.86 -7.56
N ASP A 47 2.83 28.81 -8.43
CA ASP A 47 1.73 27.85 -8.31
C ASP A 47 2.22 26.42 -8.59
N THR A 48 3.03 26.25 -9.64
CA THR A 48 3.65 24.96 -9.94
C THR A 48 4.59 24.53 -8.81
N SER A 49 5.39 25.44 -8.24
CA SER A 49 6.28 25.11 -7.12
C SER A 49 5.52 24.60 -5.89
N THR A 50 4.38 25.23 -5.54
CA THR A 50 3.55 24.78 -4.42
C THR A 50 2.94 23.40 -4.69
N LYS A 51 2.48 23.13 -5.91
CA LYS A 51 1.96 21.81 -6.29
C LYS A 51 3.04 20.74 -6.26
N VAL A 52 4.27 21.07 -6.68
CA VAL A 52 5.41 20.15 -6.59
C VAL A 52 5.68 19.75 -5.15
N GLU A 53 5.78 20.73 -4.23
CA GLU A 53 5.98 20.44 -2.81
C GLU A 53 4.83 19.60 -2.23
N HIS A 54 3.59 19.90 -2.60
CA HIS A 54 2.43 19.11 -2.20
C HIS A 54 2.57 17.63 -2.60
N PHE A 55 2.87 17.34 -3.87
CA PHE A 55 3.02 15.97 -4.34
C PHE A 55 4.24 15.25 -3.75
N GLN A 56 5.37 15.94 -3.55
CA GLN A 56 6.52 15.37 -2.88
C GLN A 56 6.16 14.89 -1.47
N ASN A 57 5.48 15.72 -0.69
CA ASN A 57 5.04 15.36 0.66
C ASN A 57 4.07 14.17 0.65
N GLN A 58 3.11 14.15 -0.29
CA GLN A 58 2.20 13.02 -0.42
C GLN A 58 2.90 11.72 -0.82
N PHE A 59 3.91 11.77 -1.72
CA PHE A 59 4.69 10.59 -2.08
C PHE A 59 5.46 10.03 -0.89
N ILE A 60 6.05 10.89 -0.05
CA ILE A 60 6.73 10.47 1.18
C ILE A 60 5.76 9.74 2.11
N ILE A 61 4.59 10.34 2.38
CA ILE A 61 3.55 9.74 3.23
C ILE A 61 3.13 8.38 2.67
N GLN A 62 2.90 8.24 1.36
CA GLN A 62 2.52 6.96 0.77
C GLN A 62 3.63 5.90 0.88
N ARG A 63 4.91 6.29 0.77
CA ARG A 63 6.04 5.35 0.98
C ARG A 63 6.08 4.84 2.42
N GLU A 64 5.91 5.73 3.39
CA GLU A 64 5.84 5.37 4.81
C GLU A 64 4.69 4.39 5.07
N GLN A 65 3.50 4.67 4.51
CA GLN A 65 2.35 3.78 4.62
C GLN A 65 2.59 2.40 3.96
N ILE A 66 3.30 2.36 2.83
CA ILE A 66 3.69 1.09 2.18
C ILE A 66 4.61 0.29 3.09
N ASP A 67 5.64 0.92 3.65
CA ASP A 67 6.60 0.24 4.51
C ASP A 67 5.92 -0.30 5.79
N ASP A 68 5.02 0.48 6.40
CA ASP A 68 4.22 0.06 7.56
C ASP A 68 3.30 -1.13 7.23
N LEU A 69 2.65 -1.12 6.06
CA LEU A 69 1.79 -2.23 5.61
C LEU A 69 2.62 -3.49 5.33
N LEU A 70 3.77 -3.38 4.67
CA LEU A 70 4.67 -4.49 4.43
C LEU A 70 5.14 -5.11 5.75
N HIS A 71 5.54 -4.29 6.72
CA HIS A 71 5.94 -4.75 8.04
C HIS A 71 4.81 -5.48 8.78
N HIS A 72 3.58 -4.95 8.72
CA HIS A 72 2.42 -5.63 9.30
C HIS A 72 2.13 -6.99 8.63
N ILE A 73 2.26 -7.08 7.30
CA ILE A 73 2.08 -8.35 6.58
C ILE A 73 3.15 -9.36 7.00
N GLU A 74 4.41 -8.94 7.09
CA GLU A 74 5.50 -9.82 7.53
C GLU A 74 5.26 -10.35 8.94
N LYS A 75 4.90 -9.48 9.88
CA LYS A 75 4.58 -9.89 11.24
C LYS A 75 3.41 -10.88 11.30
N HIS A 76 2.36 -10.63 10.51
CA HIS A 76 1.20 -11.52 10.49
C HIS A 76 1.51 -12.88 9.84
N GLU A 77 2.37 -12.90 8.83
CA GLU A 77 2.91 -14.15 8.26
C GLU A 77 3.71 -14.96 9.30
N GLU A 78 4.57 -14.29 10.09
CA GLU A 78 5.30 -14.95 11.18
C GLU A 78 4.35 -15.53 12.24
N GLU A 79 3.31 -14.78 12.64
CA GLU A 79 2.28 -15.25 13.57
C GLU A 79 1.54 -16.50 13.03
N ILE A 80 1.19 -16.50 11.74
CA ILE A 80 0.55 -17.64 11.08
C ILE A 80 1.49 -18.85 11.01
N ALA A 81 2.76 -18.63 10.66
CA ALA A 81 3.76 -19.69 10.56
C ALA A 81 3.98 -20.39 11.91
N HIS A 82 4.17 -19.61 12.99
CA HIS A 82 4.31 -20.14 14.34
C HIS A 82 3.06 -20.90 14.79
N PHE A 83 1.86 -20.38 14.50
CA PHE A 83 0.62 -21.08 14.83
C PHE A 83 0.50 -22.43 14.09
N ALA A 84 0.93 -22.49 12.83
CA ALA A 84 0.90 -23.71 12.03
C ALA A 84 1.90 -24.78 12.54
N GLU A 85 3.05 -24.36 13.06
CA GLU A 85 4.04 -25.26 13.69
C GLU A 85 3.52 -25.85 15.00
N ASP A 86 2.92 -25.03 15.87
CA ASP A 86 2.47 -25.43 17.20
C ASP A 86 1.17 -26.28 17.17
N HIS A 87 0.35 -26.10 16.13
CA HIS A 87 -0.99 -26.69 16.07
C HIS A 87 -1.32 -27.41 14.75
N PRO A 88 -0.56 -28.44 14.33
CA PRO A 88 -0.68 -29.09 13.02
C PRO A 88 -2.05 -29.70 12.71
N VAL A 89 -2.92 -29.89 13.72
CA VAL A 89 -4.29 -30.44 13.57
C VAL A 89 -5.38 -29.36 13.71
N ALA A 90 -5.08 -28.20 14.31
CA ALA A 90 -6.05 -27.14 14.61
C ALA A 90 -5.90 -25.87 13.74
N VAL A 91 -4.95 -25.89 12.79
CA VAL A 91 -4.70 -24.86 11.76
C VAL A 91 -5.97 -24.30 11.12
N ASP A 92 -6.98 -25.15 10.89
CA ASP A 92 -8.12 -24.81 10.03
C ASP A 92 -9.24 -24.00 10.72
N HIS A 93 -9.18 -23.80 12.05
CA HIS A 93 -10.29 -23.21 12.81
C HIS A 93 -9.94 -21.90 13.54
N HIS A 94 -8.70 -21.42 13.46
CA HIS A 94 -8.30 -20.19 14.15
C HIS A 94 -8.62 -18.96 13.31
N LEU A 95 -9.40 -18.04 13.89
CA LEU A 95 -9.66 -16.72 13.34
C LEU A 95 -8.59 -15.77 13.86
N PHE A 96 -7.71 -15.30 12.98
CA PHE A 96 -6.74 -14.25 13.33
C PHE A 96 -7.48 -12.91 13.41
N GLN A 97 -7.72 -12.40 14.63
CA GLN A 97 -8.45 -11.14 14.85
C GLN A 97 -7.80 -9.95 14.12
N ASN A 98 -6.47 -9.98 13.96
CA ASN A 98 -5.69 -8.93 13.29
C ASN A 98 -5.95 -8.83 11.78
N HIS A 99 -6.51 -9.88 11.15
CA HIS A 99 -6.67 -9.91 9.70
C HIS A 99 -7.72 -8.92 9.18
N ASN A 100 -8.83 -8.76 9.90
CA ASN A 100 -9.86 -7.77 9.51
C ASN A 100 -9.31 -6.34 9.54
N ASP A 101 -8.48 -6.02 10.53
CA ASP A 101 -7.85 -4.70 10.64
C ASP A 101 -6.88 -4.45 9.47
N MET A 102 -6.17 -5.48 8.99
CA MET A 102 -5.33 -5.38 7.80
C MET A 102 -6.13 -5.15 6.53
N ILE A 103 -7.29 -5.81 6.37
CA ILE A 103 -8.19 -5.59 5.23
C ILE A 103 -8.62 -4.12 5.17
N GLU A 104 -9.06 -3.56 6.30
CA GLU A 104 -9.48 -2.15 6.35
C GLU A 104 -8.32 -1.19 6.09
N LYS A 105 -7.12 -1.47 6.60
CA LYS A 105 -5.92 -0.68 6.31
C LYS A 105 -5.53 -0.71 4.83
N MET A 106 -5.54 -1.88 4.21
CA MET A 106 -5.26 -2.03 2.77
C MET A 106 -6.29 -1.29 1.92
N LYS A 107 -7.58 -1.41 2.28
CA LYS A 107 -8.65 -0.69 1.58
C LYS A 107 -8.48 0.83 1.68
N ALA A 108 -8.20 1.35 2.87
CA ALA A 108 -7.94 2.77 3.06
C ALA A 108 -6.72 3.24 2.25
N PHE A 109 -5.66 2.44 2.23
CA PHE A 109 -4.47 2.70 1.41
C PHE A 109 -4.83 2.77 -0.09
N HIS A 110 -5.60 1.81 -0.61
CA HIS A 110 -6.03 1.81 -2.00
C HIS A 110 -6.82 3.06 -2.37
N GLU A 111 -7.80 3.44 -1.54
CA GLU A 111 -8.62 4.63 -1.78
C GLU A 111 -7.77 5.90 -1.84
N LEU A 112 -6.88 6.08 -0.86
CA LEU A 112 -5.97 7.23 -0.79
C LEU A 112 -4.99 7.26 -1.96
N TYR A 113 -4.41 6.10 -2.31
CA TYR A 113 -3.45 6.01 -3.40
C TYR A 113 -4.09 6.29 -4.77
N GLN A 114 -5.29 5.75 -5.03
CA GLN A 114 -5.99 6.00 -6.29
C GLN A 114 -6.36 7.48 -6.44
N GLN A 115 -6.77 8.13 -5.36
CA GLN A 115 -7.03 9.57 -5.37
C GLN A 115 -5.74 10.36 -5.70
N LEU A 116 -4.65 10.10 -4.98
CA LEU A 116 -3.36 10.75 -5.22
C LEU A 116 -2.87 10.55 -6.67
N LYS A 117 -2.99 9.33 -7.17
CA LYS A 117 -2.61 8.98 -8.55
C LYS A 117 -3.40 9.78 -9.56
N ALA A 118 -4.72 9.86 -9.41
CA ALA A 118 -5.57 10.63 -10.31
C ALA A 118 -5.22 12.13 -10.29
N GLU A 119 -5.02 12.69 -9.10
CA GLU A 119 -4.62 14.09 -8.91
C GLU A 119 -3.26 14.38 -9.55
N PHE A 120 -2.27 13.53 -9.32
CA PHE A 120 -0.93 13.67 -9.90
C PHE A 120 -0.95 13.57 -11.42
N LEU A 121 -1.65 12.59 -12.00
CA LEU A 121 -1.73 12.43 -13.45
C LEU A 121 -2.40 13.63 -14.12
N HIS A 122 -3.46 14.17 -13.50
CA HIS A 122 -4.10 15.39 -13.99
C HIS A 122 -3.14 16.58 -13.96
N PHE A 123 -2.45 16.78 -12.84
CA PHE A 123 -1.43 17.82 -12.71
C PHE A 123 -0.32 17.67 -13.77
N ALA A 124 0.26 16.46 -13.89
CA ALA A 124 1.36 16.18 -14.79
C ALA A 124 0.99 16.34 -16.28
N ALA A 125 -0.28 16.12 -16.64
CA ALA A 125 -0.81 16.39 -17.97
C ALA A 125 -0.99 17.88 -18.24
N SER A 126 -1.37 18.66 -17.23
CA SER A 126 -1.55 20.12 -17.33
C SER A 126 -0.24 20.92 -17.34
N ALA A 127 0.85 20.31 -16.86
CA ALA A 127 2.16 20.93 -16.73
C ALA A 127 3.10 20.67 -17.93
N LEU A 128 2.57 20.08 -19.01
CA LEU A 128 3.23 19.93 -20.32
C LEU A 128 2.95 21.15 -21.20
#